data_AF-A0A7V2K809-F1
#
_entry.id   AF-A0A7V2K809-F1
#
_cell.length_a   1.000
_cell.length_b   1.000
_cell.length_c   1.000
_cell.angle_alpha   90.00
_cell.angle_beta   90.00
_cell.angle_gamma   90.00
#
_symmetry.space_group_name_H-M   'P 1'
#
loop_
_entity.id
_entity.type
_entity.pdbx_description
1 polymer ?
#
loop_
_entity_poly.entity_id
_entity_poly.type
_entity_poly.pdbx_seq_one_letter_code
_entity_poly.pdbx_strand_id
1 'polypeptide(L)'
;MVSETVVHFPVMVEEVIKILVWKEDGVYFDGTVGEGGHARALLERFPRLKIIGLDWDEEILKVAEDNLREFHDRVILKQAN
;
A
#
# COMPACT_ATOMS: atom_id res chain seq x y z
N MET A 1 11.49 -28.54 -10.19
CA MET A 1 10.92 -27.23 -10.58
C MET A 1 10.63 -26.49 -9.30
N VAL A 2 11.50 -25.56 -8.92
CA VAL A 2 11.25 -24.65 -7.81
C VAL A 2 10.59 -23.43 -8.44
N SER A 3 9.35 -23.14 -8.06
CA SER A 3 8.72 -21.85 -8.37
C SER A 3 9.55 -20.78 -7.67
N GLU A 4 10.35 -20.03 -8.41
CA GLU A 4 11.05 -18.86 -7.89
C GLU A 4 9.99 -17.80 -7.58
N THR A 5 9.59 -17.70 -6.31
CA THR A 5 8.69 -16.64 -5.87
C THR A 5 9.46 -15.33 -5.94
N VAL A 6 9.22 -14.54 -6.99
CA VAL A 6 9.73 -13.16 -7.08
C VAL A 6 8.98 -12.33 -6.05
N VAL A 7 9.68 -11.94 -4.98
CA VAL A 7 9.12 -11.05 -3.95
C VAL A 7 9.27 -9.61 -4.44
N HIS A 8 8.15 -8.91 -4.64
CA HIS A 8 8.16 -7.49 -4.97
C HIS A 8 8.50 -6.67 -3.73
N PHE A 9 9.60 -5.91 -3.77
CA PHE A 9 9.95 -4.97 -2.72
C PHE A 9 9.65 -3.54 -3.19
N PRO A 10 8.88 -2.76 -2.41
CA PRO A 10 8.65 -1.35 -2.73
C PRO A 10 9.98 -0.57 -2.77
N VAL A 11 10.13 0.23 -3.83
CA VAL A 11 11.33 1.05 -4.05
C VAL A 11 11.33 2.27 -3.13
N MET A 12 12.45 2.54 -2.45
CA MET A 12 12.68 3.76 -1.65
C MET A 12 11.65 4.00 -0.52
N VAL A 13 11.28 2.93 0.21
CA VAL A 13 10.30 3.02 1.31
C VAL A 13 10.69 4.06 2.36
N GLU A 14 11.95 4.04 2.81
CA GLU A 14 12.40 4.93 3.89
C GLU A 14 12.38 6.40 3.47
N GLU A 15 12.76 6.68 2.23
CA GLU A 15 12.69 8.03 1.66
C GLU A 15 11.24 8.50 1.54
N VAL A 16 10.34 7.63 1.07
CA VAL A 16 8.90 7.93 1.00
C VAL A 16 8.34 8.25 2.38
N ILE A 17 8.63 7.43 3.38
CA ILE A 17 8.19 7.66 4.76
C ILE A 17 8.72 9.00 5.26
N LYS A 18 10.02 9.26 5.09
CA LYS A 18 10.67 10.48 5.58
C LYS A 18 10.15 11.76 4.92
N ILE A 19 9.80 11.71 3.63
CA ILE A 19 9.42 12.90 2.85
C ILE A 19 7.91 13.14 2.91
N LEU A 20 7.10 12.08 2.79
CA LEU A 20 5.65 12.23 2.63
C LEU A 20 4.90 12.17 3.95
N VAL A 21 5.38 11.43 4.96
CA VAL A 21 4.67 11.24 6.23
C VAL A 21 5.02 12.36 7.21
N TRP A 22 4.17 13.38 7.25
CA TRP A 22 4.30 14.48 8.22
C TRP A 22 3.38 14.32 9.44
N LYS A 23 2.43 13.38 9.39
CA LYS A 23 1.44 13.09 10.46
C LYS A 23 1.16 11.59 10.58
N GLU A 24 1.55 10.99 11.70
CA GLU A 24 1.47 9.53 11.92
C GLU A 24 0.05 8.96 12.07
N ASP A 25 -0.96 9.82 12.25
CA ASP A 25 -2.38 9.48 12.31
C ASP A 25 -3.18 10.19 11.20
N GLY A 26 -2.51 10.55 10.11
CA GLY A 26 -3.10 11.16 8.93
C GLY A 26 -3.79 10.15 8.00
N VAL A 27 -4.51 10.69 7.02
CA VAL A 27 -5.01 9.95 5.85
C VAL A 27 -4.11 10.29 4.68
N TYR A 28 -3.52 9.27 4.06
CA TYR A 28 -2.61 9.41 2.93
C TYR A 28 -3.26 8.85 1.66
N PHE A 29 -2.95 9.49 0.54
CA PHE A 29 -3.42 9.08 -0.76
C PHE A 29 -2.28 8.43 -1.53
N ASP A 30 -2.48 7.18 -1.95
CA ASP A 30 -1.58 6.44 -2.82
C ASP A 30 -2.24 6.34 -4.20
N GLY A 31 -1.77 7.14 -5.16
CA GLY A 31 -2.34 7.19 -6.50
C GLY A 31 -1.94 6.03 -7.40
N THR A 32 -1.02 5.18 -6.95
CA THR A 32 -0.46 4.06 -7.70
C THR A 32 -0.22 2.90 -6.74
N VAL A 33 -1.28 2.46 -6.06
CA VAL A 33 -1.16 1.51 -4.95
C VAL A 33 -0.50 0.21 -5.38
N GLY A 34 -0.63 -0.20 -6.65
CA GLY A 34 -0.02 -1.40 -7.17
C GLY A 34 -0.43 -2.61 -6.34
N GLU A 35 0.52 -3.48 -6.00
CA GLU A 35 0.30 -4.62 -5.09
C GLU A 35 0.23 -4.21 -3.60
N GLY A 36 0.30 -2.93 -3.27
CA GLY A 36 0.16 -2.39 -1.91
C GLY A 36 1.47 -2.31 -1.10
N GLY A 37 2.64 -2.42 -1.74
CA GLY A 37 3.94 -2.48 -1.04
C GLY A 37 4.23 -1.28 -0.13
N HIS A 38 4.15 -0.05 -0.67
CA HIS A 38 4.34 1.17 0.11
C HIS A 38 3.24 1.35 1.16
N ALA A 39 1.99 1.11 0.76
CA ALA A 39 0.84 1.19 1.65
C ALA A 39 0.99 0.28 2.87
N ARG A 40 1.45 -0.96 2.68
CA ARG A 40 1.74 -1.92 3.74
C ARG A 40 2.80 -1.40 4.69
N ALA A 41 3.95 -0.93 4.17
CA ALA A 41 5.03 -0.41 5.00
C ALA A 41 4.57 0.76 5.90
N LEU A 42 3.75 1.67 5.34
CA LEU A 42 3.14 2.77 6.08
C LEU A 42 2.18 2.26 7.18
N LEU A 43 1.30 1.31 6.84
CA LEU A 43 0.29 0.76 7.76
C LEU A 43 0.89 -0.07 8.90
N GLU A 44 2.00 -0.78 8.64
CA GLU A 44 2.79 -1.50 9.65
C GLU A 44 3.54 -0.54 10.58
N ARG A 45 4.12 0.53 10.01
CA ARG A 45 4.93 1.49 10.78
C ARG A 45 4.07 2.40 11.66
N PHE A 46 2.89 2.79 11.19
CA PHE A 46 2.04 3.79 11.83
C PHE A 46 0.64 3.24 12.15
N PRO A 47 0.37 2.81 13.39
CA PRO A 47 -0.85 2.09 13.75
C PRO A 47 -2.17 2.86 13.55
N ARG A 48 -2.11 4.20 13.51
CA ARG A 48 -3.28 5.07 13.34
C ARG A 48 -3.40 5.68 11.94
N LEU A 49 -2.39 5.49 11.10
CA LEU A 49 -2.38 5.98 9.73
C LEU A 49 -3.42 5.22 8.90
N LYS A 50 -4.09 5.94 7.99
CA LYS A 50 -5.05 5.40 7.03
C LYS A 50 -4.63 5.70 5.60
N ILE A 51 -5.04 4.85 4.66
CA ILE A 51 -4.69 4.96 3.25
C ILE A 51 -5.94 4.93 2.38
N ILE A 52 -5.96 5.80 1.37
CA ILE A 52 -6.83 5.69 0.21
C ILE A 52 -5.92 5.35 -0.97
N GLY A 53 -6.02 4.13 -1.49
CA GLY A 53 -5.18 3.62 -2.58
C GLY A 53 -5.98 3.47 -3.87
N LEU A 54 -5.43 3.95 -4.98
CA LEU A 54 -6.00 3.79 -6.31
C LEU A 54 -5.04 3.01 -7.22
N ASP A 55 -5.64 2.21 -8.08
CA ASP A 55 -4.99 1.70 -9.30
C ASP A 55 -6.03 1.65 -10.42
N TRP A 56 -5.57 1.63 -11.66
CA TRP A 56 -6.45 1.46 -12.82
C TRP A 56 -6.68 -0.03 -13.12
N ASP A 57 -5.69 -0.87 -12.78
CA ASP A 57 -5.70 -2.31 -13.01
C ASP A 57 -6.48 -3.03 -11.90
N GLU A 58 -7.62 -3.62 -12.27
CA GLU A 58 -8.49 -4.35 -11.36
C GLU A 58 -7.84 -5.65 -10.83
N GLU A 59 -6.98 -6.30 -11.61
CA GLU A 59 -6.29 -7.52 -11.19
C GLU A 59 -5.26 -7.21 -10.11
N ILE A 60 -4.51 -6.12 -10.29
CA ILE A 60 -3.54 -5.64 -9.30
C ILE A 60 -4.23 -5.16 -8.01
N LEU A 61 -5.41 -4.53 -8.12
CA LEU A 61 -6.18 -4.16 -6.92
C LEU A 61 -6.62 -5.37 -6.09
N LYS A 62 -6.99 -6.49 -6.72
CA LYS A 62 -7.30 -7.73 -5.99
C LYS A 62 -6.10 -8.26 -5.22
N VAL A 63 -4.90 -8.17 -5.81
CA VAL A 63 -3.65 -8.52 -5.11
C VAL A 63 -3.41 -7.57 -3.93
N ALA A 64 -3.64 -6.26 -4.09
CA ALA A 64 -3.52 -5.30 -3.01
C ALA A 64 -4.53 -5.54 -1.88
N GLU A 65 -5.78 -5.86 -2.20
CA GLU A 65 -6.82 -6.21 -1.23
C GLU A 65 -6.41 -7.41 -0.37
N ASP A 66 -5.82 -8.43 -0.99
CA ASP A 66 -5.31 -9.60 -0.29
C ASP A 66 -4.07 -9.27 0.57
N ASN A 67 -3.11 -8.53 0.02
CA ASN A 67 -1.88 -8.12 0.71
C ASN A 67 -2.13 -7.18 1.89
N LEU A 68 -3.22 -6.41 1.85
CA LEU A 68 -3.59 -5.41 2.85
C LEU A 68 -4.78 -5.83 3.72
N ARG A 69 -5.24 -7.08 3.61
CA ARG A 69 -6.44 -7.59 4.28
C ARG A 69 -6.44 -7.38 5.81
N GLU A 70 -5.29 -7.52 6.45
CA GLU A 70 -5.14 -7.29 7.90
C GLU A 70 -5.38 -5.83 8.31
N PHE A 71 -5.33 -4.90 7.36
CA PHE A 71 -5.53 -3.47 7.55
C PHE A 71 -6.88 -2.96 7.03
N HIS A 72 -7.85 -3.84 6.77
CA HIS A 72 -9.15 -3.50 6.15
C HIS A 72 -9.87 -2.29 6.79
N ASP A 73 -9.75 -2.07 8.11
CA ASP A 73 -10.35 -0.91 8.81
C ASP A 73 -9.63 0.44 8.55
N ARG A 74 -8.46 0.39 7.90
CA ARG A 74 -7.55 1.53 7.70
C ARG A 74 -7.19 1.76 6.24
N VAL A 75 -7.66 0.92 5.32
CA VAL A 75 -7.40 1.06 3.88
C VAL A 75 -8.71 1.10 3.10
N ILE A 76 -8.80 2.02 2.15
CA ILE A 76 -9.83 2.04 1.11
C ILE A 76 -9.11 1.89 -0.22
N LEU A 77 -9.44 0.83 -0.96
CA LEU A 77 -8.91 0.58 -2.29
C LEU A 77 -10.01 0.83 -3.33
N LYS A 78 -9.67 1.51 -4.41
CA LYS A 78 -10.64 1.84 -5.44
C LYS A 78 -10.02 1.85 -6.83
N GLN A 79 -10.67 1.16 -7.77
CA GLN A 79 -10.36 1.32 -9.19
C GLN A 79 -10.76 2.70 -9.67
N ALA A 80 -9.83 3.42 -10.29
CA ALA A 80 -10.03 4.78 -10.77
C ALA A 80 -8.99 5.13 -11.85
N ASN A 81 -9.22 6.29 -12.50
CA ASN A 81 -8.48 6.91 -13.61
C ASN A 81 -9.02 6.60 -15.01
#